data_AF-A0A8T4XH56-F1
#
_entry.id   AF-A0A8T4XH56-F1
#
_cell.length_a   1.000
_cell.length_b   1.000
_cell.length_c   1.000
_cell.angle_alpha   90.00
_cell.angle_beta   90.00
_cell.angle_gamma   90.00
#
_symmetry.space_group_name_H-M   'P 1'
#
loop_
_entity.id
_entity.type
_entity.pdbx_description
1 polymer ?
#
loop_
_entity_poly.entity_id
_entity_poly.type
_entity_poly.pdbx_seq_one_letter_code
_entity_poly.pdbx_strand_id
1 'polypeptide(L)'
;MGDALRILEVMDAYEIRLLSLNSRDLLLLVNEYLRETSLKFGDLLHYAGATLLNADYLSSWNTDDFNERTEESINNVNVRRGLKTIKVGTRLKLRQSINGSKTHSPVFVRNLMISSINLEGLLVPNSCLNSCLNSRG
;
A
#
# COMPACT_ATOMS: atom_id res chain seq x y z
N MET A 1 -0.36 -23.13 -17.57
CA MET A 1 -1.80 -22.82 -17.43
C MET A 1 -2.34 -23.11 -16.02
N GLY A 2 -1.81 -24.13 -15.31
CA GLY A 2 -2.20 -24.43 -13.92
C GLY A 2 -1.85 -23.36 -12.88
N ASP A 3 -0.76 -22.60 -13.08
CA ASP A 3 -0.34 -21.59 -12.09
C ASP A 3 -1.29 -20.39 -12.00
N ALA A 4 -1.84 -19.93 -13.13
CA ALA A 4 -2.80 -18.84 -13.16
C ALA A 4 -4.13 -19.23 -12.48
N LEU A 5 -4.61 -20.46 -12.74
CA LEU A 5 -5.81 -20.98 -12.09
C LEU A 5 -5.61 -21.09 -10.58
N ARG A 6 -4.44 -21.59 -10.15
CA ARG A 6 -4.09 -21.69 -8.73
C ARG A 6 -4.05 -20.33 -8.03
N ILE A 7 -3.61 -19.28 -8.73
CA ILE A 7 -3.65 -17.91 -8.20
C ILE A 7 -5.10 -17.45 -8.02
N LEU A 8 -5.97 -17.68 -9.00
CA LEU A 8 -7.39 -17.32 -8.90
C LEU A 8 -8.10 -18.09 -7.78
N GLU A 9 -7.84 -19.38 -7.61
CA GLU A 9 -8.36 -20.19 -6.52
C GLU A 9 -7.90 -19.67 -5.14
N VAL A 10 -6.63 -19.28 -5.02
CA VAL A 10 -6.11 -18.65 -3.79
C VAL A 10 -6.75 -17.29 -3.56
N MET A 11 -6.94 -16.49 -4.61
CA MET A 11 -7.61 -15.20 -4.47
C MET A 11 -9.03 -15.36 -3.97
N ASP A 12 -9.79 -16.31 -4.53
CA ASP A 12 -11.16 -16.60 -4.12
C ASP A 12 -11.21 -17.15 -2.68
N ALA A 13 -10.41 -18.18 -2.37
CA ALA A 13 -10.39 -18.84 -1.06
C ALA A 13 -9.97 -17.92 0.10
N TYR A 14 -9.18 -16.88 -0.18
CA TYR A 14 -8.74 -15.90 0.82
C TYR A 14 -9.40 -14.52 0.64
N GLU A 15 -10.44 -14.42 -0.18
CA GLU A 15 -11.18 -13.19 -0.46
C GLU A 15 -10.28 -12.00 -0.88
N ILE A 16 -9.21 -12.30 -1.61
CA ILE A 16 -8.28 -11.30 -2.13
C ILE A 16 -8.95 -10.57 -3.27
N ARG A 17 -9.12 -9.27 -3.11
CA ARG A 17 -9.72 -8.39 -4.12
C ARG A 17 -8.65 -7.54 -4.80
N LEU A 18 -8.72 -7.47 -6.13
CA LEU A 18 -7.98 -6.47 -6.88
C LEU A 18 -8.78 -5.17 -6.88
N LEU A 19 -8.19 -4.11 -6.35
CA LEU A 19 -8.81 -2.80 -6.24
C LEU A 19 -8.05 -1.83 -7.13
N SER A 20 -8.79 -0.99 -7.85
CA SER A 20 -8.21 0.07 -8.67
C SER A 20 -8.34 1.41 -7.94
N LEU A 21 -7.36 2.27 -8.17
CA LEU A 21 -7.30 3.62 -7.60
C LEU A 21 -7.06 4.63 -8.72
N ASN A 22 -7.52 5.85 -8.50
CA ASN A 22 -7.15 6.96 -9.36
C ASN A 22 -5.64 7.20 -9.24
N SER A 23 -4.91 7.06 -10.36
CA SER A 23 -3.45 7.16 -10.38
C SER A 23 -2.96 8.55 -9.98
N ARG A 24 -3.72 9.61 -10.26
CA ARG A 24 -3.37 10.98 -9.89
C ARG A 24 -3.45 11.17 -8.37
N ASP A 25 -4.53 10.74 -7.74
CA ASP A 25 -4.71 10.89 -6.30
C ASP A 25 -3.68 10.07 -5.52
N LEU A 26 -3.37 8.86 -6.02
CA LEU A 26 -2.31 8.01 -5.48
C LEU A 26 -0.95 8.71 -5.52
N LEU A 27 -0.54 9.25 -6.68
CA LEU A 27 0.75 9.92 -6.84
C LEU A 27 0.84 11.23 -6.06
N LEU A 28 -0.26 11.99 -5.96
CA LEU A 28 -0.32 13.19 -5.13
C LEU A 28 -0.09 12.85 -3.65
N LEU A 29 -0.68 11.77 -3.14
CA LEU A 29 -0.48 11.35 -1.76
C LEU A 29 0.93 10.82 -1.51
N VAL A 30 1.49 10.04 -2.44
CA VAL A 30 2.90 9.59 -2.36
C VAL A 30 3.87 10.76 -2.29
N ASN A 31 3.63 11.82 -3.08
CA ASN A 31 4.47 13.03 -3.05
C ASN A 31 4.41 13.79 -1.72
N GLU A 32 3.32 13.68 -0.96
CA GLU A 32 3.28 14.23 0.40
C GLU A 32 4.09 13.36 1.35
N TYR A 33 3.96 12.03 1.26
CA TYR A 33 4.71 11.13 2.11
C TYR A 33 6.22 11.21 1.90
N LEU A 34 6.68 11.42 0.65
CA LEU A 34 8.10 11.61 0.33
C LEU A 34 8.74 12.79 1.09
N ARG A 35 7.95 13.76 1.55
CA ARG A 35 8.47 14.90 2.33
C ARG A 35 8.71 14.56 3.79
N GLU A 36 8.16 13.45 4.28
CA GLU A 36 8.09 13.10 5.71
C GLU A 36 8.85 11.80 6.04
N THR A 37 9.22 11.03 5.02
CA THR A 37 9.97 9.79 5.20
C THR A 37 10.88 9.50 4.01
N SER A 38 12.00 8.83 4.28
CA SER A 38 12.97 8.37 3.27
C SER A 38 12.63 6.99 2.70
N LEU A 39 11.38 6.53 2.82
CA LEU A 39 10.96 5.26 2.28
C LEU A 39 11.11 5.19 0.76
N LYS A 40 11.25 3.97 0.25
CA LYS A 40 11.23 3.72 -1.19
C LYS A 40 9.85 4.05 -1.74
N PHE A 41 9.83 4.51 -2.98
CA PHE A 41 8.60 4.87 -3.69
C PHE A 41 7.56 3.73 -3.70
N GLY A 42 8.01 2.49 -3.89
CA GLY A 42 7.15 1.30 -3.84
C GLY A 42 6.43 1.12 -2.51
N ASP A 43 7.13 1.35 -1.40
CA ASP A 43 6.53 1.24 -0.06
C ASP A 43 5.50 2.35 0.18
N LEU A 44 5.81 3.57 -0.27
CA LEU A 44 4.88 4.69 -0.21
C LEU A 44 3.62 4.48 -1.03
N LEU A 45 3.72 3.81 -2.17
CA LEU A 45 2.55 3.41 -2.96
C LEU A 45 1.64 2.46 -2.18
N HIS A 46 2.19 1.56 -1.38
CA HIS A 46 1.39 0.68 -0.51
C HIS A 46 0.68 1.46 0.60
N TYR A 47 1.37 2.40 1.25
CA TYR A 47 0.74 3.29 2.25
C TYR A 47 -0.36 4.16 1.65
N ALA A 48 -0.11 4.78 0.51
CA ALA A 48 -1.06 5.66 -0.15
C ALA A 48 -2.26 4.88 -0.65
N GLY A 49 -2.02 3.70 -1.23
CA GLY A 49 -3.08 2.80 -1.65
C GLY A 49 -3.97 2.35 -0.49
N ALA A 50 -3.37 1.90 0.61
CA ALA A 50 -4.11 1.51 1.80
C ALA A 50 -4.96 2.66 2.36
N THR A 51 -4.39 3.87 2.40
CA THR A 51 -5.09 5.06 2.89
C THR A 51 -6.27 5.45 2.01
N LEU A 52 -6.08 5.52 0.68
CA LEU A 52 -7.14 5.88 -0.27
C LEU A 52 -8.26 4.82 -0.35
N LEU A 53 -7.94 3.57 -0.06
CA LEU A 53 -8.92 2.48 0.07
C LEU A 53 -9.59 2.44 1.46
N ASN A 54 -9.31 3.41 2.34
CA ASN A 54 -9.80 3.48 3.72
C ASN A 54 -9.50 2.22 4.55
N ALA A 55 -8.40 1.53 4.25
CA ALA A 55 -7.99 0.34 4.98
C ALA A 55 -7.66 0.69 6.43
N ASP A 56 -8.05 -0.19 7.36
CA ASP A 56 -7.66 -0.08 8.77
C ASP A 56 -6.22 -0.51 9.01
N TYR A 57 -5.75 -1.49 8.22
CA TYR A 57 -4.48 -2.16 8.44
C TYR A 57 -3.68 -2.34 7.15
N LEU A 58 -2.36 -2.22 7.28
CA LEU A 58 -1.38 -2.58 6.27
C LEU A 58 -0.50 -3.70 6.82
N SER A 59 -0.46 -4.84 6.13
CA SER A 59 0.38 -5.97 6.53
C SER A 59 1.53 -6.19 5.58
N SER A 60 2.72 -6.37 6.13
CA SER A 60 3.90 -6.77 5.38
C SER A 60 4.73 -7.76 6.18
N TRP A 61 5.46 -8.63 5.47
CA TRP A 61 6.52 -9.45 6.05
C TRP A 61 7.85 -8.71 6.11
N ASN A 62 7.98 -7.61 5.36
CA ASN A 62 9.12 -6.71 5.44
C ASN A 62 8.91 -5.76 6.61
N THR A 63 9.45 -6.11 7.77
CA THR A 63 9.32 -5.31 9.00
C THR A 63 10.23 -4.10 9.03
N ASP A 64 11.22 -4.02 8.14
CA ASP A 64 12.19 -2.92 8.13
C ASP A 64 11.53 -1.67 7.53
N ASP A 65 10.82 -1.82 6.42
CA ASP A 65 10.14 -0.72 5.74
C ASP A 65 8.72 -0.46 6.30
N PHE A 66 8.09 -1.48 6.89
CA PHE A 66 6.74 -1.41 7.48
C PHE A 66 6.77 -1.61 9.00
N ASN A 67 7.07 -0.51 9.72
CA ASN A 67 7.19 -0.47 11.16
C ASN A 67 6.43 0.73 11.78
N GLU A 68 6.39 0.77 13.12
CA GLU A 68 5.65 1.78 13.89
C GLU A 68 6.14 3.22 13.67
N ARG A 69 7.45 3.42 13.46
CA ARG A 69 8.01 4.75 13.20
C ARG A 69 7.56 5.28 11.84
N THR A 70 7.61 4.42 10.82
CA THR A 70 7.12 4.75 9.49
C THR A 70 5.62 4.99 9.50
N GLU A 71 4.86 4.13 10.20
CA GLU A 71 3.42 4.31 10.42
C GLU A 71 3.12 5.71 10.99
N GLU A 72 3.85 6.14 12.02
CA GLU A 72 3.67 7.44 12.65
C GLU A 72 3.89 8.59 11.67
N SER A 73 5.01 8.59 10.93
CA SER A 73 5.29 9.61 9.91
C SER A 73 4.19 9.70 8.85
N ILE A 74 3.70 8.56 8.37
CA ILE A 74 2.63 8.50 7.37
C ILE A 74 1.31 9.00 7.97
N ASN A 75 0.97 8.58 9.18
CA ASN A 75 -0.27 8.97 9.83
C ASN A 75 -0.31 10.46 10.17
N ASN A 76 0.83 11.10 10.44
CA ASN A 76 0.91 12.55 10.57
C ASN A 76 0.45 13.28 9.30
N VAL A 77 0.83 12.78 8.11
CA VAL A 77 0.33 13.31 6.84
C VAL A 77 -1.16 13.05 6.69
N ASN A 78 -1.62 11.84 7.00
CA ASN A 78 -3.03 11.47 6.88
C ASN A 78 -3.91 12.39 7.71
N VAL A 79 -3.56 12.62 8.98
CA VAL A 79 -4.29 13.51 9.89
C VAL A 79 -4.36 14.94 9.32
N ARG A 80 -3.23 15.49 8.84
CA ARG A 80 -3.20 16.84 8.24
C ARG A 80 -4.06 16.96 6.98
N ARG A 81 -4.27 15.84 6.27
CA ARG A 81 -5.12 15.75 5.06
C ARG A 81 -6.57 15.38 5.36
N GLY A 82 -6.93 15.14 6.62
CA GLY A 82 -8.26 14.63 7.00
C GLY A 82 -8.52 13.19 6.54
N LEU A 83 -7.46 12.42 6.31
CA LEU A 83 -7.52 11.02 5.89
C LEU A 83 -7.45 10.08 7.10
N LYS A 84 -7.97 8.87 6.92
CA LYS A 84 -7.93 7.82 7.94
C LYS A 84 -6.49 7.39 8.24
N THR A 85 -6.17 7.19 9.52
CA THR A 85 -4.90 6.62 9.94
C THR A 85 -4.89 5.11 9.72
N ILE A 86 -3.75 4.57 9.34
CA ILE A 86 -3.59 3.13 9.12
C ILE A 86 -2.71 2.51 10.22
N LYS A 87 -2.92 1.23 10.51
CA LYS A 87 -2.11 0.45 11.45
C LYS A 87 -1.24 -0.55 10.71
N VAL A 88 0.06 -0.56 10.99
CA VAL A 88 1.03 -1.47 10.38
C VAL A 88 1.24 -2.67 11.31
N GLY A 89 1.17 -3.87 10.76
CA GLY A 89 1.35 -5.06 11.58
C GLY A 89 1.71 -6.31 10.79
N THR A 90 2.49 -7.20 11.42
CA THR A 90 2.68 -8.55 10.91
C THR A 90 1.37 -9.33 10.94
N ARG A 91 1.23 -10.34 10.08
CA ARG A 91 0.02 -11.18 9.99
C ARG A 91 -0.44 -11.71 11.36
N LEU A 92 0.50 -12.05 12.24
CA LEU A 92 0.22 -12.53 13.60
C LEU A 92 -0.39 -11.44 14.48
N LYS A 93 0.21 -10.23 14.48
CA LYS A 93 -0.30 -9.08 15.22
C LYS A 93 -1.69 -8.67 14.71
N LEU A 94 -1.89 -8.66 13.39
CA LEU A 94 -3.19 -8.34 12.79
C LEU A 94 -4.27 -9.37 13.13
N ARG A 95 -3.95 -10.66 13.06
CA ARG A 95 -4.89 -11.72 13.44
C ARG A 95 -5.37 -11.59 14.90
N GLN A 96 -4.48 -11.17 15.79
CA GLN A 96 -4.85 -10.89 17.19
C GLN A 96 -5.75 -9.66 17.31
N SER A 97 -5.47 -8.57 16.58
CA SER A 97 -6.30 -7.36 16.56
C SER A 97 -7.69 -7.58 15.96
N ILE A 98 -7.80 -8.41 14.91
CA ILE A 98 -9.06 -8.74 14.24
C ILE A 98 -9.91 -9.66 15.14
N ASN A 99 -9.30 -10.65 15.79
CA ASN A 99 -10.04 -11.54 16.70
C ASN A 99 -10.58 -10.83 17.95
N GLY A 100 -10.04 -9.65 18.30
CA GLY A 100 -10.55 -8.81 19.39
C GLY A 100 -11.64 -7.81 18.99
N SER A 101 -11.85 -7.56 17.69
CA SER A 101 -12.77 -6.54 17.19
C SER A 101 -13.91 -7.19 16.38
N LYS A 102 -15.12 -7.23 16.96
CA LYS A 102 -16.28 -7.97 16.41
C LYS A 102 -16.90 -7.40 15.12
N THR A 103 -16.37 -6.34 14.51
CA THR A 103 -17.11 -5.56 13.48
C THR A 103 -16.28 -4.98 12.34
N HIS A 104 -15.08 -5.46 12.06
CA HIS A 104 -14.29 -4.93 10.94
C HIS A 104 -13.86 -6.03 9.99
N SER A 105 -14.27 -5.92 8.72
CA SER A 105 -13.73 -6.72 7.62
C SER A 105 -12.27 -6.32 7.43
N PRO A 106 -11.29 -7.17 7.76
CA PRO A 106 -9.90 -6.83 7.52
C PRO A 106 -9.66 -6.77 6.02
N VAL A 107 -9.26 -5.61 5.51
CA VAL A 107 -8.63 -5.54 4.19
C VAL A 107 -7.24 -6.15 4.35
N PHE A 108 -7.15 -7.46 4.17
CA PHE A 108 -5.87 -8.15 4.12
C PHE A 108 -5.17 -7.77 2.82
N VAL A 109 -4.31 -6.76 2.92
CA VAL A 109 -3.36 -6.43 1.87
C VAL A 109 -2.22 -7.47 1.91
N ARG A 110 -2.54 -8.73 1.58
CA ARG A 110 -1.51 -9.71 1.21
C ARG A 110 -1.11 -9.35 -0.21
N ASN A 111 0.05 -8.71 -0.35
CA ASN A 111 0.54 -8.23 -1.64
C ASN A 111 -0.51 -7.35 -2.33
N LEU A 112 -0.59 -6.06 -1.97
CA LEU A 112 -1.01 -5.10 -3.00
C LEU A 112 0.08 -5.18 -4.08
N MET A 113 0.02 -6.16 -4.97
CA MET A 113 0.60 -5.98 -6.27
C MET A 113 -0.29 -4.87 -6.84
N ILE A 114 0.17 -3.62 -6.77
CA ILE A 114 -0.35 -2.60 -7.67
C ILE A 114 0.17 -3.00 -9.06
N SER A 115 -0.35 -4.12 -9.57
CA SER A 115 -0.19 -4.50 -10.95
C SER A 115 -1.14 -3.58 -11.70
N SER A 116 -0.55 -2.65 -12.44
CA SER A 116 -1.20 -1.69 -13.32
C SER A 116 -1.65 -0.38 -12.65
N ILE A 117 -0.68 0.47 -12.32
CA ILE A 117 -0.86 1.89 -12.64
C ILE A 117 -0.89 1.95 -14.16
N ASN A 118 -2.07 2.17 -14.75
CA ASN A 118 -2.16 2.45 -16.18
C ASN A 118 -1.56 3.85 -16.41
N LEU A 119 -0.26 3.90 -16.71
CA LEU A 119 0.52 5.12 -16.89
C LEU A 119 0.28 5.79 -18.25
N GLU A 120 -0.59 5.24 -19.10
CA GLU A 120 -0.81 5.71 -20.47
C GLU A 120 -1.42 7.14 -20.59
N GLY A 121 -1.77 7.77 -19.47
CA GLY A 121 -2.23 9.17 -19.43
C GLY A 121 -1.23 10.18 -18.85
N LEU A 122 -0.06 9.73 -18.37
CA LEU A 122 0.92 10.57 -17.69
C LEU A 122 2.06 10.91 -18.66
N LEU A 123 1.92 12.01 -19.40
CA LEU A 123 3.04 12.73 -20.00
C LEU A 123 3.93 13.30 -18.87
N VAL A 124 4.62 12.41 -18.15
CA VAL A 124 5.69 12.78 -17.22
C VAL A 124 6.96 12.82 -18.07
N PRO A 125 7.75 13.91 -18.03
CA PRO A 125 9.02 13.97 -18.73
C PRO A 125 9.89 12.76 -18.39
N ASN A 126 10.39 12.07 -19.42
CA ASN A 126 11.19 10.83 -19.37
C ASN A 126 12.43 10.87 -18.45
N SER A 127 12.78 12.04 -17.89
CA SER A 127 13.89 12.21 -16.95
C SER A 127 13.57 11.75 -15.53
N CYS A 128 12.31 11.71 -15.09
CA CYS A 128 11.95 11.26 -13.73
C CYS A 128 11.78 9.74 -13.62
N LEU A 129 11.29 9.06 -14.65
CA LEU A 129 11.07 7.62 -14.62
C LEU A 129 12.39 6.82 -14.69
N ASN A 130 13.36 7.31 -15.48
CA ASN A 130 14.65 6.65 -15.62
C ASN A 130 15.54 6.78 -14.37
N SER A 131 15.39 7.83 -13.56
CA SER A 131 16.14 7.96 -12.30
C SER A 131 15.52 7.11 -11.17
N CYS A 132 14.22 6.86 -11.19
CA CYS A 132 13.54 6.00 -10.21
C CYS A 132 13.79 4.50 -10.42
N LEU A 133 14.12 4.07 -11.64
CA LEU A 133 14.40 2.66 -11.97
C LEU A 133 15.89 2.30 -11.94
N ASN A 134 16.80 3.28 -12.05
CA ASN A 134 18.25 3.05 -12.11
C ASN A 134 19.04 3.40 -10.83
N SER A 135 18.40 3.63 -9.68
CA SER A 135 19.12 3.70 -8.40
C SER A 135 19.50 2.30 -7.88
N ARG A 136 20.32 1.60 -8.67
CA ARG A 136 21.24 0.55 -8.22
C ARG A 136 22.66 1.03 -8.55
N GLY A 137 23.34 1.49 -7.51
CA GLY A 137 24.77 1.72 -7.42
C GLY A 137 25.12 1.71 -5.94
#